data_AF-A0A357F190-F1
#
_entry.id   AF-A0A357F190-F1
#
_cell.length_a   1.000
_cell.length_b   1.000
_cell.length_c   1.000
_cell.angle_alpha   90.00
_cell.angle_beta   90.00
_cell.angle_gamma   90.00
#
_symmetry.space_group_name_H-M   'P 1'
#
loop_
_entity.id
_entity.type
_entity.pdbx_description
1 polymer ?
#
loop_
_entity_poly.entity_id
_entity_poly.type
_entity_poly.pdbx_seq_one_letter_code
_entity_poly.pdbx_strand_id
1 'polypeptide(L)' 'MKCQEIQFDLPLYSDDLLSDERRAAIDGHLETCPLCRQSLSDYHEIRSGLRSLTRPV' A
#
# COMPACT_ATOMS: atom_id res chain seq x y z
N MET A 1 8.58 -7.83 10.72
CA MET A 1 8.82 -7.36 9.34
C MET A 1 9.60 -6.06 9.36
N LYS A 2 10.47 -5.83 8.38
CA LYS A 2 11.14 -4.54 8.20
C LYS A 2 10.29 -3.63 7.29
N CYS A 3 10.29 -2.33 7.55
CA CYS A 3 9.55 -1.36 6.75
C CYS A 3 9.92 -1.42 5.26
N GLN A 4 11.19 -1.71 4.93
CA GLN A 4 11.66 -1.89 3.55
C GLN A 4 10.95 -3.02 2.81
N GLU A 5 10.66 -4.14 3.47
CA GLU A 5 9.97 -5.28 2.85
C GLU A 5 8.52 -4.92 2.54
N ILE A 6 7.86 -4.22 3.47
CA ILE A 6 6.46 -3.81 3.34
C ILE A 6 6.30 -2.80 2.21
N GLN A 7 7.26 -1.90 1.99
CA GLN A 7 7.18 -0.93 0.91
C GLN A 7 7.06 -1.57 -0.48
N PHE A 8 7.67 -2.73 -0.71
CA PHE A 8 7.49 -3.49 -1.96
C PHE A 8 6.14 -4.22 -2.02
N ASP A 9 5.60 -4.61 -0.87
CA ASP A 9 4.33 -5.29 -0.74
C ASP A 9 3.11 -4.32 -0.73
N LEU A 10 3.30 -3.02 -0.49
CA LEU A 10 2.23 -2.01 -0.41
C LEU A 10 1.33 -1.94 -1.67
N PRO A 11 1.87 -1.97 -2.91
CA PRO A 11 1.06 -2.02 -4.11
C PRO A 11 0.23 -3.32 -4.17
N LEU A 12 0.86 -4.47 -3.89
CA LEU A 12 0.20 -5.78 -3.88
C LEU A 12 -0.90 -5.86 -2.82
N TYR A 13 -0.65 -5.27 -1.65
CA TYR A 13 -1.63 -5.10 -0.57
C TYR A 13 -2.82 -4.25 -1.03
N SER A 14 -2.55 -3.14 -1.73
CA SER A 14 -3.59 -2.22 -2.25
C SER A 14 -4.41 -2.80 -3.41
N ASP A 15 -3.87 -3.81 -4.09
CA ASP A 15 -4.52 -4.54 -5.18
C ASP A 15 -5.14 -5.88 -4.71
N ASP A 16 -5.10 -6.17 -3.41
CA ASP A 16 -5.64 -7.41 -2.81
C ASP A 16 -4.98 -8.70 -3.36
N LEU A 17 -3.73 -8.61 -3.81
CA LEU A 17 -2.98 -9.71 -4.45
C LEU A 17 -2.07 -10.48 -3.49
N LEU A 18 -2.11 -10.15 -2.19
CA LEU A 18 -1.34 -10.84 -1.16
C LEU A 18 -2.14 -11.99 -0.55
N SER A 19 -1.43 -13.01 -0.05
CA SER A 19 -2.06 -14.04 0.77
C SER A 19 -2.59 -13.47 2.08
N ASP A 20 -3.62 -14.09 2.65
CA ASP A 20 -4.25 -13.67 3.91
C ASP A 20 -3.24 -13.53 5.06
N GLU A 21 -2.28 -14.47 5.14
CA GLU A 21 -1.20 -14.45 6.14
C GLU A 21 -0.31 -13.21 6.01
N ARG A 22 0.03 -12.84 4.76
CA ARG A 22 0.87 -11.68 4.47
C ARG A 22 0.11 -10.39 4.75
N ARG A 23 -1.18 -10.35 4.39
CA ARG A 23 -2.07 -9.22 4.64
C ARG A 23 -2.21 -8.93 6.14
N ALA A 24 -2.49 -9.94 6.95
CA ALA A 24 -2.60 -9.80 8.41
C ALA A 24 -1.29 -9.29 9.05
N ALA A 25 -0.13 -9.75 8.55
CA ALA A 25 1.16 -9.29 9.03
C ALA A 25 1.44 -7.81 8.67
N ILE A 26 1.00 -7.37 7.48
CA ILE A 26 1.08 -5.96 7.09
C ILE A 26 0.11 -5.11 7.91
N ASP A 27 -1.13 -5.56 8.13
CA ASP A 27 -2.11 -4.87 8.95
C ASP A 27 -1.58 -4.62 10.37
N GLY A 28 -1.06 -5.66 11.04
CA GLY A 28 -0.45 -5.50 12.37
C GLY A 28 0.78 -4.57 12.37
N HIS A 29 1.51 -4.48 11.25
CA HIS A 29 2.59 -3.50 11.12
C HIS A 29 2.06 -2.07 10.91
N LEU A 30 1.01 -1.88 10.11
CA LEU A 30 0.38 -0.59 9.87
C LEU A 30 -0.27 -0.01 11.14
N GLU A 31 -0.65 -0.86 12.09
CA GLU A 31 -1.11 -0.44 13.41
C GLU A 31 0.01 0.17 14.27
N THR A 32 1.24 -0.34 14.12
CA THR A 32 2.38 0.01 14.98
C THR A 32 3.35 1.01 14.33
N CYS A 33 3.39 1.09 13.00
CA CYS A 33 4.36 1.88 12.24
C CYS A 33 3.68 3.06 11.51
N PRO A 34 3.82 4.29 12.02
CA PRO A 34 3.25 5.47 11.36
C PRO A 34 3.90 5.78 10.01
N LEU A 35 5.17 5.40 9.82
CA LEU A 35 5.89 5.65 8.57
C LEU A 35 5.31 4.83 7.40
N CYS A 36 5.04 3.55 7.62
CA CYS A 36 4.42 2.69 6.62
C CYS A 36 2.96 3.09 6.36
N ARG A 37 2.24 3.57 7.37
CA ARG A 37 0.90 4.13 7.19
C ARG A 37 0.92 5.38 6.31
N GLN A 38 1.89 6.26 6.51
CA GLN A 38 2.07 7.43 5.63
C GLN A 38 2.39 6.99 4.19
N SER A 39 3.35 6.08 4.00
CA SER A 39 3.70 5.58 2.66
C SER A 39 2.50 4.95 1.93
N LEU A 40 1.64 4.22 2.65
CA LEU A 40 0.41 3.66 2.09
C LEU A 40 -0.58 4.76 1.67
N SER A 41 -0.73 5.81 2.49
CA SER A 41 -1.56 6.97 2.15
C SER A 41 -1.03 7.69 0.91
N ASP A 42 0.27 7.95 0.84
CA ASP A 42 0.92 8.61 -0.30
C ASP A 42 0.72 7.81 -1.59
N TYR A 43 0.85 6.48 -1.50
CA TYR A 43 0.59 5.57 -2.62
C TYR A 43 -0.87 5.67 -3.11
N HIS A 44 -1.84 5.67 -2.20
CA HIS A 44 -3.25 5.81 -2.57
C HIS A 44 -3.57 7.17 -3.18
N GLU A 45 -2.95 8.25 -2.70
CA GLU A 45 -3.11 9.58 -3.24
C GLU A 45 -2.63 9.65 -4.70
N ILE A 46 -1.42 9.13 -4.96
CA ILE A 46 -0.87 9.02 -6.32
C ILE A 46 -1.78 8.16 -7.20
N ARG A 47 -2.20 6.97 -6.73
CA ARG A 47 -3.08 6.07 -7.50
C ARG A 47 -4.42 6.73 -7.85
N SER A 48 -5.00 7.47 -6.90
CA SER A 48 -6.23 8.23 -7.10
C SER A 48 -6.03 9.35 -8.12
N GLY A 49 -4.93 10.10 -8.01
CA GLY A 49 -4.53 11.13 -8.96
C GLY A 49 -4.37 10.56 -10.38
N LEU A 50 -3.71 9.42 -10.53
CA LEU A 50 -3.58 8.73 -11.82
C LEU A 50 -4.93 8.28 -12.39
N ARG A 51 -5.86 7.81 -11.56
CA ARG A 51 -7.23 7.45 -12.01
C ARG A 51 -8.04 8.66 -12.47
N SER A 52 -7.73 9.85 -11.95
CA SER A 52 -8.40 11.09 -12.37
C SER A 52 -7.91 11.60 -13.74
N LEU A 53 -6.77 11.11 -14.22
CA LEU A 53 -6.27 11.45 -15.54
C LEU A 53 -7.21 10.85 -16.59
N THR A 54 -7.79 11.72 -17.41
CA THR A 54 -8.64 11.29 -18.52
C THR A 54 -7.78 10.57 -19.54
N ARG A 55 -8.19 9.37 -19.95
CA ARG A 55 -7.51 8.64 -21.02
C ARG A 55 -7.54 9.51 -22.28
N PRO A 56 -6.39 9.83 -22.89
CA PRO A 56 -6.37 10.54 -24.16
C PRO A 56 -7.17 9.74 -25.20
N VAL A 57 -8.11 10.41 -25.89
CA VAL A 57 -8.86 9.87 -27.02
C VAL A 57 -8.07 9.97 -28.31
#